data_AF-A0AAR5PX66-F1
#
_entry.id   AF-A0AAR5PX66-F1
#
_cell.length_a   1.000
_cell.length_b   1.000
_cell.length_c   1.000
_cell.angle_alpha   90.00
_cell.angle_beta   90.00
_cell.angle_gamma   90.00
#
_symmetry.space_group_name_H-M   'P 1'
#
loop_
_entity.id
_entity.type
_entity.pdbx_description
1 polymer ?
#
loop_
_entity_poly.entity_id
_entity_poly.type
_entity_poly.pdbx_seq_one_letter_code
_entity_poly.pdbx_strand_id
1 'polypeptide(L)'
;MYRLVLVIGLLCVLHPSKGQSDLNDLGTVTDQASPQPAVSTSVDSAAYRSCFTNCRTIPTYNPVCGSDGVSYDNEFKLQCARLCGIEVQVVRGGTCAAL
;
A
#
# COMPACT_ATOMS: atom_id res chain seq x y z
N MET A 1 -5.25 -11.67 19.07
CA MET A 1 -5.97 -11.81 20.37
C MET A 1 -7.46 -11.91 20.07
N TYR A 2 -8.00 -13.12 19.94
CA TYR A 2 -9.40 -13.35 19.58
C TYR A 2 -10.27 -13.16 20.83
N ARG A 3 -11.27 -12.26 20.76
CA ARG A 3 -12.25 -12.09 21.84
C ARG A 3 -13.41 -13.07 21.62
N LEU A 4 -13.54 -14.02 22.54
CA LEU A 4 -14.64 -14.99 22.60
C LEU A 4 -15.85 -14.30 23.24
N VAL A 5 -16.92 -14.04 22.47
CA VAL A 5 -18.20 -13.57 23.01
C VAL A 5 -19.19 -14.72 22.90
N LEU A 6 -19.58 -15.28 24.05
CA LEU A 6 -20.51 -16.39 24.16
C LEU A 6 -21.96 -15.84 24.11
N VAL A 7 -22.70 -16.12 23.04
CA VAL A 7 -24.15 -15.87 22.99
C VAL A 7 -24.84 -17.23 22.85
N ILE A 8 -25.76 -17.49 23.78
CA ILE A 8 -26.44 -18.76 24.00
C ILE A 8 -27.31 -19.09 22.76
N GLY A 9 -27.02 -20.17 22.03
CA GLY A 9 -27.93 -20.69 20.98
C GLY A 9 -27.30 -21.18 19.66
N LEU A 10 -26.56 -22.29 19.72
CA LEU A 10 -26.43 -23.38 18.72
C LEU A 10 -26.39 -23.16 17.17
N LEU A 11 -25.90 -22.06 16.60
CA LEU A 11 -25.49 -22.02 15.17
C LEU A 11 -24.21 -21.20 14.97
N CYS A 12 -23.11 -21.85 14.60
CA CYS A 12 -21.87 -21.17 14.19
C CYS A 12 -22.04 -20.62 12.77
N VAL A 13 -22.40 -19.35 12.62
CA VAL A 13 -22.30 -18.66 11.33
C VAL A 13 -20.90 -18.06 11.22
N LEU A 14 -20.12 -18.52 10.24
CA LEU A 14 -18.84 -17.91 9.87
C LEU A 14 -19.14 -16.56 9.21
N HIS A 15 -18.90 -15.46 9.93
CA HIS A 15 -18.95 -14.12 9.34
C HIS A 15 -17.58 -13.76 8.77
N PRO A 16 -17.47 -13.44 7.46
CA PRO A 16 -16.26 -12.82 6.95
C PRO A 16 -16.10 -11.45 7.59
N SER A 17 -14.93 -11.18 8.18
CA SER A 17 -14.53 -9.82 8.55
C SER A 17 -14.32 -9.04 7.26
N LYS A 18 -15.38 -8.36 6.77
CA LYS A 18 -15.20 -7.27 5.83
C LYS A 18 -14.40 -6.21 6.59
N GLY A 19 -13.12 -6.08 6.23
CA GLY A 19 -12.30 -4.95 6.64
C GLY A 19 -13.04 -3.68 6.26
N GLN A 20 -13.50 -2.97 7.27
CA GLN A 20 -14.22 -1.73 7.14
C GLN A 20 -13.18 -0.63 6.98
N SER A 21 -13.01 -0.13 5.76
CA SER A 21 -12.47 1.20 5.53
C SER A 21 -13.64 2.08 5.10
N ASP A 22 -14.30 2.65 6.10
CA ASP A 22 -15.09 3.86 5.92
C ASP A 22 -14.18 4.93 5.28
N LEU A 23 -14.60 5.46 4.14
CA LEU A 23 -14.48 6.88 3.79
C LEU A 23 -15.29 7.13 2.52
N ASN A 24 -16.49 7.67 2.71
CA ASN A 24 -17.10 8.55 1.73
C ASN A 24 -16.15 9.72 1.52
N ASP A 25 -15.46 9.76 0.39
CA ASP A 25 -14.95 11.00 -0.16
C ASP A 25 -15.51 11.14 -1.57
N LEU A 26 -16.68 11.77 -1.66
CA LEU A 26 -17.04 12.53 -2.83
C LEU A 26 -16.14 13.78 -2.83
N GLY A 27 -14.86 13.57 -3.11
CA GLY A 27 -13.88 14.61 -3.34
C GLY A 27 -14.19 15.26 -4.67
N THR A 28 -14.88 16.38 -4.60
CA THR A 28 -14.98 17.35 -5.69
C THR A 28 -13.61 17.60 -6.30
N VAL A 29 -13.45 17.24 -7.57
CA VAL A 29 -12.32 17.65 -8.40
C VAL A 29 -12.40 19.16 -8.54
N THR A 30 -11.62 19.91 -7.77
CA THR A 30 -11.34 21.31 -8.09
C THR A 30 -10.13 21.35 -9.00
N ASP A 31 -10.38 21.65 -10.27
CA ASP A 31 -9.37 22.03 -11.25
C ASP A 31 -8.50 23.17 -10.69
N GLN A 32 -7.22 22.90 -10.42
CA GLN A 32 -6.22 23.94 -10.25
C GLN A 32 -4.91 23.51 -10.93
N ALA A 33 -4.74 24.01 -12.15
CA ALA A 33 -3.44 24.08 -12.80
C ALA A 33 -2.54 25.08 -12.04
N SER A 34 -1.38 24.62 -11.56
CA SER A 34 -0.26 25.49 -11.18
C SER A 34 1.07 24.70 -11.26
N PRO A 35 2.20 25.34 -11.61
CA PRO A 35 3.36 24.68 -12.19
C PRO A 35 4.26 24.01 -11.13
N GLN A 36 4.67 22.77 -11.39
CA GLN A 36 5.65 22.02 -10.58
C GLN A 36 7.00 22.76 -10.53
N PRO A 37 7.69 22.79 -9.37
CA PRO A 37 8.59 21.67 -9.03
C PRO A 37 8.74 21.44 -7.50
N ALA A 38 7.94 20.52 -6.95
CA ALA A 38 8.24 19.80 -5.71
C ALA A 38 7.16 18.72 -5.50
N VAL A 39 7.30 17.57 -6.18
CA VAL A 39 6.37 16.44 -5.97
C VAL A 39 6.71 15.81 -4.63
N SER A 40 5.89 16.09 -3.62
CA SER A 40 5.87 15.28 -2.40
C SER A 40 5.21 13.95 -2.75
N THR A 41 5.98 13.00 -3.26
CA THR A 41 5.54 11.63 -3.52
C THR A 41 5.47 10.86 -2.21
N SER A 42 4.47 11.17 -1.39
CA SER A 42 4.09 10.32 -0.28
C SER A 42 3.42 9.06 -0.82
N VAL A 43 3.85 7.89 -0.34
CA VAL A 43 3.22 6.58 -0.59
C VAL A 43 1.73 6.54 -0.23
N ASP A 44 1.23 7.55 0.47
CA ASP A 44 -0.16 7.70 0.87
C ASP A 44 -1.03 8.48 -0.13
N SER A 45 -0.45 9.08 -1.17
CA SER A 45 -1.23 9.83 -2.15
C SER A 45 -2.13 8.91 -3.00
N ALA A 46 -3.34 9.37 -3.32
CA ALA A 46 -4.26 8.64 -4.19
C ALA A 46 -3.64 8.35 -5.57
N ALA A 47 -2.86 9.30 -6.09
CA ALA A 47 -2.14 9.16 -7.36
C ALA A 47 -1.12 8.01 -7.29
N TYR A 48 -0.29 7.95 -6.24
CA TYR A 48 0.65 6.86 -6.05
C TYR A 48 -0.06 5.51 -5.93
N ARG A 49 -1.09 5.41 -5.08
CA ARG A 49 -1.84 4.16 -4.87
C ARG A 49 -2.47 3.64 -6.16
N SER A 50 -3.05 4.53 -6.97
CA SER A 50 -3.62 4.19 -8.27
C SER A 50 -2.56 3.66 -9.23
N CYS A 51 -1.44 4.37 -9.38
CA CYS A 51 -0.33 3.92 -10.23
C CYS A 51 0.24 2.57 -9.76
N PHE A 52 0.53 2.45 -8.46
CA PHE A 52 1.18 1.28 -7.88
C PHE A 52 0.32 0.02 -7.99
N THR A 53 -1.00 0.16 -7.78
CA THR A 53 -1.97 -0.95 -7.90
C THR A 53 -2.11 -1.43 -9.35
N ASN A 54 -2.05 -0.52 -10.32
CA ASN A 54 -2.14 -0.85 -11.75
C ASN A 54 -0.82 -1.31 -12.36
N CYS A 55 0.28 -1.28 -11.59
CA CYS A 55 1.58 -1.67 -12.09
C CYS A 55 1.66 -3.20 -12.26
N ARG A 56 1.87 -3.63 -13.51
CA ARG A 56 1.91 -5.04 -13.89
C ARG A 56 3.21 -5.68 -13.41
N THR A 57 3.10 -6.57 -12.42
CA THR A 57 4.22 -7.30 -11.81
C THR A 57 3.91 -8.78 -11.70
N ILE A 58 4.94 -9.57 -11.45
CA ILE A 58 4.79 -10.99 -11.15
C ILE A 58 4.54 -11.12 -9.63
N PRO A 59 3.53 -11.89 -9.19
CA PRO A 59 3.23 -12.10 -7.77
C PRO A 59 4.22 -13.10 -7.16
N THR A 60 5.48 -12.72 -7.04
CA THR A 60 6.55 -13.54 -6.44
C THR A 60 7.07 -12.86 -5.19
N TYR A 61 7.33 -13.63 -4.13
CA TYR A 61 7.92 -13.10 -2.91
C TYR A 61 9.44 -13.32 -2.91
N ASN A 62 10.20 -12.24 -3.10
CA ASN A 62 11.66 -12.17 -2.97
C ASN A 62 12.02 -10.78 -2.44
N PRO A 63 11.85 -10.55 -1.13
CA PRO A 63 11.78 -9.20 -0.59
C PRO A 63 13.08 -8.43 -0.76
N VAL A 64 12.96 -7.11 -0.91
CA VAL A 64 14.08 -6.17 -0.98
C VAL A 64 13.83 -4.99 -0.05
N CYS A 65 14.91 -4.46 0.53
CA CYS A 65 14.86 -3.25 1.33
C CYS A 65 15.20 -2.04 0.45
N GLY A 66 14.28 -1.08 0.40
CA GLY A 66 14.47 0.18 -0.31
C GLY A 66 15.32 1.18 0.47
N SER A 67 15.87 2.16 -0.25
CA SER A 67 16.58 3.32 0.33
C SER A 67 15.67 4.26 1.12
N ASP A 68 14.36 4.11 0.96
CA ASP A 68 13.29 4.76 1.72
C ASP A 68 12.98 4.04 3.05
N GLY A 69 13.68 2.93 3.35
CA GLY A 69 13.41 2.10 4.53
C GLY A 69 12.16 1.22 4.41
N VAL A 70 11.51 1.18 3.25
CA VAL A 70 10.33 0.35 2.99
C VAL A 70 10.76 -1.02 2.46
N SER A 71 10.09 -2.07 2.94
CA SER A 71 10.26 -3.41 2.39
C SER A 71 9.30 -3.61 1.22
N TYR A 72 9.83 -3.97 0.06
CA TYR A 72 9.04 -4.33 -1.11
C TYR A 72 9.02 -5.85 -1.25
N ASP A 73 7.86 -6.43 -1.58
CA ASP A 73 7.70 -7.89 -1.73
C ASP A 73 8.67 -8.51 -2.74
N ASN A 74 9.06 -7.72 -3.73
CA ASN A 74 10.06 -8.04 -4.72
C ASN A 74 10.61 -6.78 -5.41
N GLU A 75 11.68 -6.96 -6.18
CA GLU A 75 12.30 -5.91 -6.99
C GLU A 75 11.33 -5.27 -8.00
N PHE A 76 10.40 -6.04 -8.57
CA PHE A 76 9.39 -5.50 -9.50
C PHE A 76 8.43 -4.53 -8.81
N LYS A 77 8.05 -4.79 -7.56
CA LYS A 77 7.24 -3.87 -6.75
C LYS A 77 8.00 -2.60 -6.42
N LEU A 78 9.29 -2.68 -6.11
CA LEU A 78 10.14 -1.50 -5.94
C LEU A 78 10.23 -0.68 -7.25
N GLN A 79 10.38 -1.36 -8.39
CA GLN A 79 10.37 -0.70 -9.69
C GLN A 79 9.05 0.02 -9.96
N CYS A 80 7.91 -0.57 -9.59
CA CYS A 80 6.62 0.11 -9.66
C CYS A 80 6.58 1.39 -8.84
N ALA A 81 7.11 1.37 -7.61
CA ALA A 81 7.19 2.59 -6.81
C ALA A 81 7.97 3.70 -7.54
N ARG A 82 9.09 3.34 -8.18
CA ARG A 82 9.87 4.26 -9.03
C ARG A 82 9.09 4.83 -10.20
N LEU A 83 8.40 3.97 -10.94
CA LEU A 83 7.54 4.40 -12.05
C LEU A 83 6.40 5.32 -11.58
N CYS A 84 5.96 5.15 -10.34
CA CYS A 84 4.94 5.97 -9.70
C CYS A 84 5.49 7.21 -8.98
N GLY A 85 6.76 7.55 -9.19
CA GLY A 85 7.38 8.80 -8.72
C GLY A 85 8.11 8.72 -7.38
N ILE A 86 8.28 7.52 -6.81
CA ILE A 86 9.10 7.34 -5.61
C ILE A 86 10.57 7.19 -6.01
N GLU A 87 11.44 8.07 -5.50
CA GLU A 87 12.87 7.91 -5.68
C GLU A 87 13.43 6.88 -4.69
N VAL A 88 13.44 5.61 -5.09
CA VAL A 88 13.92 4.49 -4.27
C VAL A 88 14.90 3.60 -5.03
N GLN A 89 15.90 3.09 -4.32
CA GLN A 89 16.87 2.11 -4.81
C GLN A 89 16.89 0.89 -3.88
N VAL A 90 17.31 -0.27 -4.40
CA VAL A 90 17.54 -1.46 -3.57
C VAL A 90 18.80 -1.21 -2.74
N VAL A 91 18.68 -1.31 -1.41
CA VAL A 91 19.81 -1.27 -0.47
C VAL A 91 20.36 -2.67 -0.23
N ARG A 92 19.46 -3.64 -0.01
CA ARG A 92 19.83 -5.04 0.22
C ARG A 92 18.68 -5.98 -0.14
N GLY A 93 19.01 -7.25 -0.37
CA GLY A 93 18.03 -8.33 -0.38
C GLY A 93 17.48 -8.60 1.02
N GLY A 94 16.24 -9.08 1.09
CA GLY A 94 15.48 -9.23 2.32
C GLY A 94 14.67 -7.98 2.68
N THR A 95 13.81 -8.11 3.68
CA THR A 95 13.08 -6.97 4.23
C THR A 95 14.02 -5.97 4.93
N CYS A 96 13.60 -4.72 5.08
CA CYS A 96 14.28 -3.80 5.97
C CYS A 96 14.23 -4.29 7.41
N ALA A 97 15.28 -4.00 8.20
CA ALA A 97 15.27 -4.32 9.62
C ALA A 97 14.20 -3.46 10.30
N ALA A 98 13.34 -4.07 11.11
CA ALA A 98 12.54 -3.31 12.06
C ALA A 98 13.51 -2.77 13.11
N LEU A 99 13.71 -1.45 13.11
CA LEU A 99 14.42 -0.75 14.18
C LEU A 99 13.55 -0.66 15.42
#